data_AF-A0A9D6M8Y1-F1
#
_entry.id   AF-A0A9D6M8Y1-F1
#
_cell.length_a   1.000
_cell.length_b   1.000
_cell.length_c   1.000
_cell.angle_alpha   90.00
_cell.angle_beta   90.00
_cell.angle_gamma   90.00
#
_symmetry.space_group_name_H-M   'P 1'
#
loop_
_entity.id
_entity.type
_entity.pdbx_description
1 polymer ?
#
loop_
_entity_poly.entity_id
_entity_poly.type
_entity_poly.pdbx_seq_one_letter_code
_entity_poly.pdbx_strand_id
1 'polypeptide(L)'
;MANKVAAQVKFEKESIWMFRQGSQWHRDVLTRMTESTSTREPVLTTEIAHRLTGYLGFRHFYRHSYSFYLEWDELEKLVTPLAEVWRQTKDELQRFADSLSAGESLE
;
A
#
# COMPACT_ATOMS: atom_id res chain seq x y z
N MET A 1 -31.81 19.91 5.63
CA MET A 1 -30.77 19.37 4.73
C MET A 1 -29.39 19.16 5.38
N ALA A 2 -29.17 19.53 6.65
CA ALA A 2 -27.84 19.42 7.32
C ALA A 2 -27.44 17.99 7.78
N ASN A 3 -28.36 17.02 7.78
CA ASN A 3 -28.12 15.71 8.43
C ASN A 3 -27.47 14.65 7.50
N LYS A 4 -27.52 14.85 6.17
CA LYS A 4 -27.02 13.86 5.20
C LYS A 4 -25.51 13.95 5.00
N VAL A 5 -24.97 15.18 4.99
CA VAL A 5 -23.52 15.43 4.88
C VAL A 5 -22.78 15.00 6.14
N ALA A 6 -23.35 15.27 7.32
CA ALA A 6 -22.77 14.83 8.59
C ALA A 6 -22.72 13.30 8.73
N ALA A 7 -23.74 12.59 8.24
CA ALA A 7 -23.77 11.13 8.23
C ALA A 7 -22.71 10.53 7.28
N GLN A 8 -22.50 11.15 6.11
CA GLN A 8 -21.52 10.69 5.13
C GLN A 8 -20.08 10.87 5.63
N VAL A 9 -19.76 12.03 6.22
CA VAL A 9 -18.44 12.31 6.83
C VAL A 9 -18.17 11.40 8.04
N LYS A 10 -19.21 11.07 8.82
CA LYS A 10 -19.08 10.13 9.96
C LYS A 10 -18.84 8.70 9.47
N PHE A 11 -19.54 8.25 8.43
CA PHE A 11 -19.33 6.94 7.82
C PHE A 11 -17.91 6.82 7.23
N GLU A 12 -17.42 7.87 6.57
CA GLU A 12 -16.07 7.89 5.98
C GLU A 12 -14.98 7.85 7.06
N LYS A 13 -15.14 8.60 8.16
CA LYS A 13 -14.24 8.53 9.32
C LYS A 13 -14.29 7.18 10.02
N GLU A 14 -15.46 6.60 10.26
CA GLU A 14 -15.58 5.29 10.93
C GLU A 14 -15.10 4.13 10.02
N SER A 15 -15.24 4.26 8.70
CA SER A 15 -14.68 3.33 7.70
C SER A 15 -13.14 3.30 7.76
N ILE A 16 -12.50 4.46 7.97
CA ILE A 16 -11.04 4.56 8.13
C ILE A 16 -10.57 3.88 9.42
N TRP A 17 -11.37 3.90 10.49
CA TRP A 17 -11.05 3.20 11.75
C TRP A 17 -11.31 1.69 11.70
N MET A 18 -12.34 1.22 10.98
CA MET A 18 -12.59 -0.23 10.79
C MET A 18 -11.55 -0.92 9.91
N PHE A 19 -10.88 -0.18 9.03
CA PHE A 19 -9.87 -0.70 8.13
C PHE A 19 -8.61 -1.22 8.84
N ARG A 20 -8.33 -0.78 10.07
CA ARG A 20 -7.05 -1.09 10.75
C ARG A 20 -6.95 -2.46 11.42
N GLN A 21 -8.01 -3.29 11.41
CA GLN A 21 -8.08 -4.53 12.19
C GLN A 21 -8.16 -5.84 11.37
N GLY A 22 -8.30 -5.78 10.04
CA GLY A 22 -8.42 -6.98 9.19
C GLY A 22 -7.08 -7.53 8.69
N SER A 23 -6.90 -8.85 8.63
CA SER A 23 -5.67 -9.48 8.11
C SER A 23 -5.26 -9.05 6.69
N GLN A 24 -6.15 -8.39 5.94
CA GLN A 24 -5.97 -7.97 4.56
C GLN A 24 -5.72 -6.47 4.37
N TRP A 25 -5.81 -5.64 5.43
CA TRP A 25 -5.76 -4.17 5.29
C TRP A 25 -4.50 -3.68 4.56
N HIS A 26 -3.35 -4.31 4.82
CA HIS A 26 -2.11 -3.94 4.14
C HIS A 26 -2.19 -4.11 2.62
N ARG A 27 -2.94 -5.12 2.13
CA ARG A 27 -3.14 -5.34 0.70
C ARG A 27 -4.01 -4.27 0.11
N ASP A 28 -5.13 -3.92 0.76
CA ASP A 28 -6.02 -2.92 0.19
C ASP A 28 -5.38 -1.51 0.21
N VAL A 29 -4.44 -1.22 1.11
CA VAL A 29 -3.60 -0.01 1.02
C VAL A 29 -2.80 -0.01 -0.27
N LEU A 30 -2.07 -1.10 -0.55
CA LEU A 30 -1.28 -1.20 -1.77
C LEU A 30 -2.15 -1.09 -3.02
N THR A 31 -3.33 -1.73 -3.04
CA THR A 31 -4.28 -1.58 -4.14
C THR A 31 -4.69 -0.12 -4.33
N ARG A 32 -5.10 0.57 -3.26
CA ARG A 32 -5.48 1.98 -3.33
C ARG A 32 -4.34 2.90 -3.76
N MET A 33 -3.10 2.57 -3.42
CA MET A 33 -1.93 3.34 -3.85
C MET A 33 -1.73 3.28 -5.38
N THR A 34 -2.25 2.26 -6.06
CA THR A 34 -2.19 2.15 -7.53
C THR A 34 -3.31 2.90 -8.25
N GLU A 35 -4.34 3.31 -7.52
CA GLU A 35 -5.49 4.02 -8.09
C GLU A 35 -5.22 5.53 -8.12
N SER A 36 -5.57 6.15 -9.25
CA SER A 36 -5.70 7.61 -9.37
C SER A 36 -7.03 8.07 -8.75
N THR A 37 -7.02 9.22 -8.09
CA THR A 37 -8.24 9.90 -7.64
C THR A 37 -8.41 11.23 -8.36
N SER A 38 -9.50 11.94 -8.10
CA SER A 38 -9.73 13.29 -8.66
C SER A 38 -8.70 14.32 -8.20
N THR A 39 -7.90 14.03 -7.17
CA THR A 39 -6.97 14.98 -6.54
C THR A 39 -5.55 14.41 -6.41
N ARG A 40 -5.30 13.17 -6.84
CA ARG A 40 -4.05 12.46 -6.59
C ARG A 40 -3.77 11.46 -7.71
N GLU A 41 -2.61 11.58 -8.34
CA GLU A 41 -2.08 10.54 -9.23
C GLU A 41 -1.73 9.25 -8.46
N PRO A 42 -1.63 8.08 -9.12
CA PRO A 42 -1.18 6.85 -8.49
C PRO A 42 0.16 7.04 -7.76
N VAL A 43 0.25 6.57 -6.52
CA VAL A 43 1.49 6.63 -5.73
C VAL A 43 2.46 5.55 -6.20
N LEU A 44 1.92 4.38 -6.53
CA LEU A 44 2.69 3.22 -6.99
C LEU A 44 2.14 2.72 -8.32
N THR A 45 3.00 2.11 -9.11
CA THR A 45 2.56 1.29 -10.24
C THR A 45 1.95 -0.02 -9.74
N THR A 46 1.04 -0.59 -10.54
CA THR A 46 0.43 -1.89 -10.25
C THR A 46 1.47 -3.00 -10.11
N GLU A 47 2.56 -2.93 -10.87
CA GLU A 47 3.66 -3.88 -10.80
C GLU A 47 4.35 -3.85 -9.44
N ILE A 48 4.72 -2.66 -8.94
CA ILE A 48 5.36 -2.52 -7.63
C ILE A 48 4.43 -2.96 -6.51
N ALA A 49 3.16 -2.55 -6.54
CA ALA A 49 2.18 -2.97 -5.55
C ALA A 49 1.99 -4.50 -5.51
N HIS A 50 2.02 -5.16 -6.68
CA HIS A 50 1.97 -6.62 -6.76
C HIS A 50 3.20 -7.27 -6.12
N ARG A 51 4.40 -6.77 -6.44
CA ARG A 51 5.66 -7.28 -5.85
C ARG A 51 5.67 -7.09 -4.34
N LEU A 52 5.25 -5.92 -3.84
CA LEU A 52 5.13 -5.61 -2.40
C LEU A 52 4.14 -6.53 -1.68
N THR A 53 3.07 -6.97 -2.36
CA THR A 53 2.09 -7.93 -1.80
C THR A 53 2.73 -9.29 -1.49
N GLY A 54 3.72 -9.74 -2.27
CA GLY A 54 4.50 -10.95 -1.99
C GLY A 54 5.21 -10.89 -0.64
N TYR A 55 5.85 -9.75 -0.33
CA TYR A 55 6.52 -9.55 0.97
C TYR A 55 5.54 -9.46 2.14
N LEU A 56 4.34 -8.91 1.95
CA LEU A 56 3.28 -8.95 2.96
C LEU A 56 2.83 -10.39 3.24
N GLY A 57 2.69 -11.20 2.19
CA GLY A 57 2.41 -12.63 2.27
C GLY A 57 3.49 -13.37 3.06
N PHE A 58 4.76 -13.10 2.75
CA PHE A 58 5.90 -13.66 3.48
C PHE A 58 5.92 -13.27 4.95
N ARG A 59 5.67 -11.99 5.29
CA ARG A 59 5.56 -11.55 6.69
C ARG A 59 4.45 -12.29 7.43
N HIS A 60 3.30 -12.49 6.77
CA HIS A 60 2.20 -13.25 7.35
C HIS A 60 2.58 -14.72 7.55
N PHE A 61 3.18 -15.34 6.53
CA PHE A 61 3.70 -16.70 6.58
C PHE A 61 4.69 -16.85 7.72
N TYR A 62 5.78 -16.09 7.75
CA TYR A 62 6.82 -16.15 8.78
C TYR A 62 6.29 -15.95 10.21
N ARG A 63 5.26 -15.12 10.39
CA ARG A 63 4.63 -14.89 11.70
C ARG A 63 3.85 -16.11 12.23
N HIS A 64 3.22 -16.90 11.35
CA HIS A 64 2.25 -17.94 11.73
C HIS A 64 2.70 -19.36 11.40
N SER A 65 3.62 -19.53 10.46
CA SER A 65 4.29 -20.81 10.19
C SER A 65 5.53 -20.85 11.06
N TYR A 66 5.48 -21.65 12.12
CA TYR A 66 6.66 -21.99 12.91
C TYR A 66 7.81 -22.32 11.94
N SER A 67 8.99 -21.74 12.15
CA SER A 67 10.15 -21.66 11.23
C SER A 67 10.71 -23.00 10.67
N PHE A 68 10.04 -24.11 10.93
CA PHE A 68 10.38 -25.48 10.53
C PHE A 68 10.04 -25.81 9.05
N TYR A 69 9.25 -24.98 8.36
CA TYR A 69 8.87 -25.18 6.94
C TYR A 69 9.23 -23.97 6.07
N LEU A 70 10.46 -23.45 6.18
CA LEU A 70 10.89 -22.40 5.27
C LEU A 70 11.26 -23.02 3.91
N GLU A 71 10.40 -22.85 2.92
CA GLU A 71 10.67 -23.26 1.54
C GLU A 71 11.67 -22.28 0.90
N TRP A 72 12.90 -22.76 0.64
CA TRP A 72 14.00 -21.93 0.14
C TRP A 72 13.68 -21.30 -1.22
N ASP A 73 13.03 -22.02 -2.11
CA ASP A 73 12.64 -21.53 -3.44
C ASP A 73 11.66 -20.34 -3.35
N GLU A 74 10.75 -20.35 -2.37
CA GLU A 74 9.81 -19.24 -2.14
C GLU A 74 10.51 -18.03 -1.51
N LEU A 75 11.51 -18.26 -0.65
CA LEU A 75 12.32 -17.19 -0.09
C LEU A 75 13.20 -16.53 -1.16
N GLU A 76 13.84 -17.32 -2.02
CA GLU A 76 14.71 -16.81 -3.09
C GLU A 76 13.95 -15.88 -4.03
N LYS A 77 12.71 -16.23 -4.41
CA LYS A 77 11.82 -15.37 -5.23
C LYS A 77 11.58 -13.99 -4.63
N LEU A 78 11.70 -13.84 -3.31
CA LEU A 78 11.54 -12.56 -2.62
C LEU A 78 12.88 -11.86 -2.37
N VAL A 79 13.92 -12.60 -1.99
CA VAL A 79 15.22 -12.02 -1.62
C VAL A 79 16.00 -11.57 -2.86
N THR A 80 16.03 -12.38 -3.92
CA THR A 80 16.78 -12.08 -5.15
C THR A 80 16.41 -10.72 -5.77
N PRO A 81 15.12 -10.37 -5.94
CA PRO A 81 14.74 -9.07 -6.47
C PRO A 81 14.66 -7.94 -5.42
N LEU A 82 14.92 -8.19 -4.14
CA LEU A 82 14.61 -7.26 -3.05
C LEU A 82 15.22 -5.88 -3.22
N ALA A 83 16.50 -5.81 -3.57
CA ALA A 83 17.20 -4.54 -3.75
C ALA A 83 16.56 -3.69 -4.86
N GLU A 84 16.15 -4.33 -5.95
CA GLU A 84 15.51 -3.66 -7.07
C GLU A 84 14.07 -3.24 -6.75
N VAL A 85 13.27 -4.10 -6.10
CA VAL A 85 11.93 -3.73 -5.60
C VAL A 85 12.04 -2.49 -4.71
N TRP A 86 13.00 -2.49 -3.79
CA TRP A 86 13.17 -1.41 -2.84
C TRP A 86 13.57 -0.10 -3.52
N ARG A 87 14.51 -0.18 -4.47
CA ARG A 87 14.91 0.99 -5.26
C ARG A 87 13.73 1.58 -6.02
N GLN A 88 13.00 0.76 -6.77
CA GLN A 88 11.84 1.22 -7.55
C GLN A 88 10.73 1.80 -6.67
N THR A 89 10.48 1.17 -5.52
CA THR A 89 9.49 1.66 -4.53
C THR A 89 9.88 3.05 -4.02
N LYS A 90 11.15 3.26 -3.66
CA LYS A 90 11.64 4.59 -3.24
C LYS A 90 11.50 5.62 -4.36
N ASP A 91 11.86 5.26 -5.58
CA ASP A 91 11.78 6.18 -6.73
C ASP A 91 10.33 6.57 -7.04
N GLU A 92 9.36 5.66 -6.90
CA GLU A 92 7.93 5.95 -7.03
C GLU A 92 7.41 6.86 -5.90
N LEU A 93 7.77 6.55 -4.65
CA LEU A 93 7.40 7.38 -3.51
C LEU A 93 7.99 8.78 -3.58
N GLN A 94 9.25 8.92 -4.03
CA GLN A 94 9.89 10.21 -4.20
C GLN A 94 9.21 11.02 -5.30
N ARG A 95 8.96 10.43 -6.47
CA ARG A 95 8.21 11.08 -7.55
C ARG A 95 6.84 11.56 -7.10
N PHE A 96 6.14 10.73 -6.31
CA PHE A 96 4.87 11.11 -5.73
C PHE A 96 5.01 12.29 -4.76
N ALA A 97 5.97 12.25 -3.83
CA ALA A 97 6.22 13.34 -2.89
C ALA A 97 6.59 14.66 -3.60
N ASP A 98 7.42 14.60 -4.63
CA ASP A 98 7.80 15.76 -5.43
C ASP A 98 6.58 16.37 -6.14
N SER A 99 5.66 15.52 -6.65
CA SER A 99 4.42 15.96 -7.27
C SER A 99 3.50 16.75 -6.32
N LEU A 100 3.52 16.44 -5.02
CA LEU A 100 2.76 17.17 -4.02
C LEU A 100 3.35 18.57 -3.78
N SER A 101 4.68 18.67 -3.67
CA SER A 101 5.38 19.95 -3.48
C SER A 101 5.24 20.90 -4.68
N ALA A 102 5.14 20.35 -5.90
CA ALA A 102 4.92 21.14 -7.10
C ALA A 102 3.49 21.72 -7.18
N GLY A 103 2.51 21.06 -6.56
CA GLY A 103 1.11 21.50 -6.53
C GLY A 103 0.84 22.66 -5.56
N GLU A 104 1.71 22.89 -4.57
CA GLU A 104 1.55 23.95 -3.56
C GLU A 104 1.94 25.36 -4.05
N SER A 105 2.55 25.47 -5.23
CA SER A 105 3.13 26.74 -5.74
C SER A 105 2.19 27.57 -6.64
N LEU A 106 0.89 27.27 -6.71
CA LEU A 106 -0.06 27.97 -7.60
C LEU A 106 -1.33 28.53 -6.93
N GLU A 107 -1.32 28.70 -5.60
CA GLU A 107 -2.33 29.52 -4.88
C GLU A 107 -1.69 30.75 -4.22
#